data_AF-X1TFK1-F1
#
_entry.id   AF-X1TFK1-F1
#
_cell.length_a   1.000
_cell.length_b   1.000
_cell.length_c   1.000
_cell.angle_alpha   90.00
_cell.angle_beta   90.00
_cell.angle_gamma   90.00
#
_symmetry.space_group_name_H-M   'P 1'
#
loop_
_entity.id
_entity.type
_entity.pdbx_description
1 polymer ?
#
loop_
_entity_poly.entity_id
_entity_poly.type
_entity_poly.pdbx_seq_one_letter_code
_entity_poly.pdbx_strand_id
1 'polypeptide(L)'
;GRAILVCGTGIGMSITANKIKGIRAALCHDELSARISRDHNDANVLCVSGDLVGEVLLRRIVEVWLNTEFSGGRHQRRNRKIAAIEEGKDPMGVKNG
;
A
#
# COMPACT_ATOMS: atom_id res chain seq x y z
N GLY A 1 7.05 9.67 -4.86
CA GLY A 1 8.08 8.62 -4.91
C GLY A 1 7.46 7.29 -4.50
N ARG A 2 8.17 6.19 -4.76
CA ARG A 2 7.81 4.82 -4.32
C ARG A 2 8.96 4.22 -3.51
N ALA A 3 8.66 3.38 -2.52
CA ALA A 3 9.67 2.69 -1.72
C ALA A 3 9.28 1.24 -1.44
N ILE A 4 10.29 0.40 -1.16
CA ILE A 4 10.12 -0.99 -0.74
C ILE A 4 10.80 -1.14 0.62
N LEU A 5 10.09 -1.68 1.60
CA LEU A 5 10.56 -1.90 2.97
C LEU A 5 10.53 -3.39 3.30
N VAL A 6 11.56 -3.87 3.99
CA VAL A 6 11.71 -5.27 4.37
C VAL A 6 12.08 -5.35 5.85
N CYS A 7 11.39 -6.21 6.59
CA CYS A 7 11.83 -6.70 7.90
C CYS A 7 11.38 -8.15 8.07
N GLY A 8 11.65 -8.77 9.22
CA GLY A 8 11.32 -10.17 9.47
C GLY A 8 9.89 -10.54 9.04
N THR A 9 8.86 -9.94 9.66
CA THR A 9 7.44 -10.19 9.31
C THR A 9 6.82 -9.15 8.37
N GLY A 10 7.44 -7.99 8.18
CA GLY A 10 6.85 -6.84 7.46
C GLY A 10 5.72 -6.10 8.18
N ILE A 11 5.20 -6.65 9.30
CA ILE A 11 4.07 -6.09 10.05
C ILE A 11 4.45 -4.77 10.72
N GLY A 12 5.51 -4.78 11.54
CA GLY A 12 5.94 -3.59 12.27
C GLY A 12 6.36 -2.44 11.34
N MET A 13 7.01 -2.77 10.22
CA MET A 13 7.39 -1.79 9.21
C MET A 13 6.17 -1.13 8.56
N SER A 14 5.17 -1.92 8.14
CA SER A 14 3.96 -1.36 7.54
C SER A 14 3.16 -0.51 8.52
N ILE A 15 3.02 -0.94 9.78
CA ILE A 15 2.36 -0.14 10.83
C ILE A 15 3.09 1.19 11.04
N THR A 16 4.41 1.17 11.14
CA THR A 16 5.23 2.36 11.40
C THR A 16 5.19 3.32 10.21
N ALA A 17 5.40 2.82 8.99
CA ALA A 17 5.39 3.64 7.78
C ALA A 17 4.05 4.36 7.58
N ASN A 18 2.93 3.68 7.86
CA ASN A 18 1.58 4.26 7.77
C ASN A 18 1.29 5.35 8.83
N LYS A 19 2.19 5.64 9.78
CA LYS A 19 2.06 6.80 10.68
C LYS A 19 2.55 8.11 10.04
N ILE A 20 3.28 8.03 8.93
CA ILE A 20 3.78 9.20 8.22
C ILE A 20 2.71 9.67 7.24
N LYS A 21 2.30 10.94 7.37
CA LYS A 21 1.28 11.55 6.51
C LYS A 21 1.62 11.38 5.02
N GLY A 22 0.66 10.89 4.25
CA GLY A 22 0.78 10.67 2.81
C GLY A 22 1.36 9.31 2.43
N ILE A 23 1.79 8.49 3.40
CA ILE A 23 2.25 7.13 3.16
C ILE A 23 1.08 6.15 3.20
N ARG A 24 1.03 5.29 2.18
CA ARG A 24 0.14 4.14 2.09
C ARG A 24 1.03 2.92 1.89
N ALA A 25 1.45 2.35 3.01
CA ALA A 25 2.28 1.14 3.05
C ALA A 25 1.40 -0.11 3.11
N ALA A 26 1.57 -1.00 2.12
CA ALA A 26 0.86 -2.27 2.05
C ALA A 26 1.82 -3.43 2.33
N LEU A 27 1.51 -4.25 3.33
CA LEU A 27 2.17 -5.53 3.53
C LEU A 27 1.59 -6.55 2.55
N CYS A 28 2.43 -7.09 1.67
CA CYS A 28 2.03 -8.05 0.65
C CYS A 28 2.77 -9.38 0.85
N HIS A 29 2.05 -10.47 0.60
CA HIS A 29 2.55 -11.84 0.73
C HIS A 29 2.51 -12.63 -0.58
N ASP A 30 1.89 -12.07 -1.62
CA ASP A 30 1.72 -12.68 -2.94
C ASP A 30 1.54 -11.62 -4.04
N GLU A 31 1.55 -12.03 -5.31
CA GLU A 31 1.40 -11.15 -6.47
C GLU A 31 0.02 -10.43 -6.49
N LEU A 32 -1.03 -11.08 -5.98
CA LEU A 32 -2.38 -10.53 -5.99
C LEU A 32 -2.50 -9.34 -5.04
N SER A 33 -2.03 -9.50 -3.80
CA SER A 33 -1.98 -8.44 -2.79
C SER A 33 -1.08 -7.28 -3.26
N ALA A 34 0.04 -7.59 -3.91
CA ALA A 34 0.91 -6.59 -4.53
C ALA A 34 0.17 -5.76 -5.60
N ARG A 35 -0.49 -6.44 -6.54
CA ARG A 35 -1.28 -5.79 -7.60
C ARG A 35 -2.39 -4.94 -7.00
N ILE A 36 -3.24 -5.51 -6.15
CA ILE A 36 -4.37 -4.82 -5.54
C ILE A 36 -3.90 -3.60 -4.73
N SER A 37 -2.77 -3.69 -4.03
CA SER A 37 -2.25 -2.56 -3.26
C SER A 37 -1.95 -1.34 -4.14
N ARG A 38 -1.41 -1.55 -5.34
CA ARG A 38 -1.19 -0.48 -6.32
C ARG A 38 -2.47 -0.05 -6.99
N ASP A 39 -3.21 -1.02 -7.53
CA ASP A 39 -4.37 -0.81 -8.38
C ASP A 39 -5.53 -0.14 -7.64
N HIS A 40 -5.80 -0.59 -6.40
CA HIS A 40 -6.95 -0.13 -5.62
C HIS A 40 -6.59 0.90 -4.53
N ASN A 41 -5.36 0.89 -4.02
CA ASN A 41 -4.99 1.74 -2.88
C ASN A 41 -3.96 2.80 -3.22
N ASP A 42 -3.48 2.82 -4.46
CA ASP A 42 -2.33 3.64 -4.86
C ASP A 42 -1.21 3.58 -3.80
N ALA A 43 -0.91 2.36 -3.32
CA ALA A 43 0.13 2.17 -2.31
C ALA A 43 1.44 2.72 -2.87
N ASN A 44 2.08 3.60 -2.13
CA ASN A 44 3.37 4.19 -2.50
C ASN A 44 4.53 3.55 -1.72
N VAL A 45 4.23 2.64 -0.79
CA VAL A 45 5.21 1.81 -0.11
C VAL A 45 4.77 0.35 -0.16
N LEU A 46 5.65 -0.52 -0.64
CA LEU A 46 5.50 -1.98 -0.53
C LEU A 46 6.25 -2.45 0.72
N CYS A 47 5.58 -3.19 1.58
CA CYS A 47 6.21 -3.92 2.68
C CYS A 47 6.16 -5.42 2.37
N VAL A 48 7.28 -6.11 2.56
CA VAL A 48 7.35 -7.58 2.42
C VAL A 48 8.08 -8.17 3.64
N SER A 49 7.77 -9.43 3.91
CA SER A 49 8.44 -10.21 4.95
C SER A 49 9.71 -10.85 4.39
N GLY A 50 10.84 -10.66 5.06
CA GLY A 50 12.09 -11.35 4.75
C GLY A 50 12.11 -12.80 5.26
N ASP A 51 11.36 -13.11 6.32
CA ASP A 51 11.38 -14.43 6.95
C ASP A 51 10.31 -15.38 6.38
N LEU A 52 9.20 -14.85 5.86
CA LEU A 52 8.01 -15.63 5.48
C LEU A 52 7.82 -15.77 3.97
N VAL A 53 8.54 -14.99 3.15
CA VAL A 53 8.40 -14.99 1.69
C VAL A 53 9.72 -15.43 1.06
N GLY A 54 9.68 -16.55 0.34
CA GLY A 54 10.84 -17.05 -0.40
C GLY A 54 11.26 -16.11 -1.53
N GLU A 55 12.55 -16.10 -1.88
CA GLU A 55 13.15 -15.14 -2.81
C GLU A 55 12.46 -15.07 -4.18
N VAL A 56 12.09 -16.22 -4.76
CA VAL A 56 11.40 -16.28 -6.06
C VAL A 56 10.07 -15.55 -6.01
N LEU A 57 9.28 -15.77 -4.96
CA LEU A 57 8.00 -15.11 -4.77
C LEU A 57 8.19 -13.62 -4.48
N LEU A 58 9.18 -13.26 -3.65
CA LEU A 58 9.52 -11.87 -3.35
C LEU A 58 9.81 -11.07 -4.62
N ARG A 59 10.61 -11.63 -5.54
CA ARG A 59 10.90 -10.98 -6.84
C ARG A 59 9.62 -10.74 -7.65
N ARG A 60 8.71 -11.72 -7.72
CA ARG A 60 7.43 -11.58 -8.43
C ARG A 60 6.52 -10.52 -7.79
N ILE A 61 6.44 -10.49 -6.46
CA ILE A 61 5.68 -9.46 -5.72
C ILE A 61 6.19 -8.07 -6.08
N VAL A 62 7.52 -7.87 -6.02
CA VAL A 62 8.15 -6.59 -6.35
C VAL A 62 7.89 -6.20 -7.81
N GLU A 63 8.07 -7.13 -8.75
CA GLU A 63 7.83 -6.89 -10.17
C GLU A 63 6.39 -6.50 -10.45
N VAL A 64 5.42 -7.24 -9.90
CA VAL A 64 4.00 -6.93 -10.07
C VAL A 64 3.66 -5.57 -9.46
N TRP A 65 4.21 -5.24 -8.29
CA TRP A 65 3.97 -3.94 -7.64
C TRP A 65 4.55 -2.76 -8.43
N LEU A 66 5.77 -2.92 -8.98
CA LEU A 66 6.39 -1.86 -9.78
C LEU A 66 5.62 -1.58 -11.07
N ASN A 67 5.14 -2.64 -11.72
CA ASN A 67 4.47 -2.58 -13.02
C ASN A 67 2.95 -2.35 -12.94
N THR A 68 2.34 -2.39 -11.75
CA THR A 68 0.91 -2.12 -11.60
C THR A 68 0.64 -0.61 -11.43
N GLU A 69 -0.14 -0.07 -12.35
CA GLU A 69 -0.67 1.29 -12.29
C GLU A 69 -1.87 1.39 -11.34
N PHE A 70 -2.18 2.61 -10.93
CA PHE A 70 -3.35 2.86 -10.09
C PHE A 70 -4.58 3.12 -10.98
N SER A 71 -5.65 2.35 -10.78
CA SER A 71 -6.87 2.45 -11.62
C SER A 71 -7.73 3.69 -11.38
N GLY A 72 -7.52 4.45 -10.29
CA GLY A 72 -8.32 5.65 -10.04
C GLY A 72 -9.82 5.35 -9.85
N GLY A 73 -10.68 6.20 -10.41
CA GLY A 73 -12.14 6.02 -10.40
C GLY A 73 -12.71 5.78 -8.98
N ARG A 74 -13.44 4.67 -8.80
CA ARG A 74 -14.05 4.29 -7.50
C ARG A 74 -13.04 4.16 -6.36
N HIS A 75 -11.78 3.90 -6.68
CA HIS A 75 -10.69 3.71 -5.72
C HIS A 75 -10.18 5.06 -5.18
N GLN A 76 -10.17 6.10 -6.02
CA GLN A 76 -9.73 7.44 -5.63
C GLN A 76 -10.51 7.97 -4.42
N ARG A 77 -11.81 7.66 -4.34
CA ARG A 77 -12.64 8.06 -3.21
C ARG A 77 -12.11 7.50 -1.88
N ARG A 78 -11.73 6.21 -1.84
CA ARG A 78 -11.21 5.57 -0.63
C ARG A 78 -9.89 6.21 -0.21
N ASN A 79 -9.02 6.53 -1.18
CA ASN A 79 -7.77 7.23 -0.92
C ASN A 79 -7.99 8.65 -0.36
N ARG A 80 -9.00 9.39 -0.85
CA ARG A 80 -9.38 10.69 -0.29
C ARG A 80 -9.87 10.58 1.16
N LYS A 81 -10.57 9.50 1.52
CA LYS A 81 -10.97 9.25 2.92
C LYS A 81 -9.77 9.01 3.82
N ILE A 82 -8.77 8.27 3.35
CA ILE A 82 -7.50 8.08 4.09
C ILE A 82 -6.84 9.45 4.30
N ALA A 83 -6.70 10.25 3.25
CA ALA A 83 -6.12 11.60 3.36
C ALA A 83 -6.89 12.52 4.33
N ALA A 84 -8.22 12.42 4.37
CA ALA A 84 -9.03 13.17 5.34
C ALA A 84 -8.70 12.78 6.79
N ILE A 85 -8.53 11.48 7.07
CA ILE A 85 -8.11 10.99 8.40
C ILE A 85 -6.73 11.55 8.76
N GLU A 86 -5.78 11.54 7.82
CA GLU A 86 -4.43 12.11 8.04
C GLU A 86 -4.44 13.62 8.31
N GLU A 87 -5.50 14.32 7.91
CA GLU A 87 -5.72 15.74 8.17
C GLU A 87 -6.57 16.01 9.43
N GLY A 88 -6.95 14.96 10.16
CA GLY A 88 -7.83 15.09 11.33
C GLY A 88 -9.28 15.44 10.98
N LYS A 89 -9.71 15.17 9.74
CA LYS A 89 -11.07 15.43 9.26
C LYS A 89 -11.90 14.15 9.27
N ASP A 90 -13.22 14.29 9.36
CA ASP A 90 -14.15 13.16 9.29
C ASP A 90 -14.16 12.54 7.86
N PRO A 91 -13.74 11.28 7.68
CA PRO A 91 -13.77 10.59 6.38
C PRO A 91 -15.19 10.35 5.84
N MET A 92 -16.23 10.43 6.67
CA MET A 92 -17.62 10.30 6.25
C MET A 92 -18.12 11.55 5.51
N GLY A 93 -17.52 12.71 5.78
CA GLY A 93 -17.80 13.96 5.07
C GLY A 93 -17.24 14.05 3.65
N VAL A 94 -16.35 13.12 3.25
CA VAL A 94 -15.81 13.06 1.89
C VAL A 94 -16.91 12.60 0.93
N LYS A 95 -17.49 13.56 0.20
CA LYS A 95 -18.57 13.32 -0.78
C LYS A 95 -18.13 12.32 -1.86
N ASN A 96 -19.10 11.51 -2.30
CA ASN A 96 -18.99 10.74 -3.53
C ASN A 96 -19.05 11.76 -4.67
N GLY A 97 -17.89 12.14 -5.22
CA GLY A 97 -17.86 12.74 -6.56
C GLY A 97 -18.37 11.75 -7.59
#